data_AF-A0A925YTK6-F1
#
_entry.id   AF-A0A925YTK6-F1
#
_cell.length_a   1.000
_cell.length_b   1.000
_cell.length_c   1.000
_cell.angle_alpha   90.00
_cell.angle_beta   90.00
_cell.angle_gamma   90.00
#
_symmetry.space_group_name_H-M   'P 1'
#
loop_
_entity.id
_entity.type
_entity.pdbx_description
1 polymer ?
#
loop_
_entity_poly.entity_id
_entity_poly.type
_entity_poly.pdbx_seq_one_letter_code
_entity_poly.pdbx_strand_id
1 'polypeptide(L)' 'MKILRVLLAVWLSVSAAMAAWNTGDKLEIKWGSQWYPGVVLEVNGAKTKIRYDGHSDSWDEWVTDERLR' A
#
# COMPACT_ATOMS: atom_id res chain seq x y z
N MET A 1 -13.68 54.12 1.76
CA MET A 1 -13.26 53.16 0.72
C MET A 1 -12.00 52.43 1.20
N LYS A 2 -12.18 51.22 1.75
CA LYS A 2 -11.19 50.13 1.92
C LYS A 2 -11.89 48.98 2.64
N ILE A 3 -12.50 48.14 1.80
CA ILE A 3 -12.60 46.68 1.91
C ILE A 3 -11.57 46.01 2.87
N LEU A 4 -11.69 44.82 3.46
CA LEU A 4 -12.75 43.85 3.76
C LEU A 4 -12.02 42.52 4.10
N ARG A 5 -12.37 41.84 5.23
CA ARG A 5 -12.16 40.40 5.57
C ARG A 5 -10.67 39.92 5.62
N VAL A 6 -10.26 38.91 6.39
CA VAL A 6 -10.77 37.53 6.48
C VAL A 6 -10.23 36.89 7.77
N LEU A 7 -11.12 36.20 8.50
CA LEU A 7 -10.79 35.21 9.54
C LEU A 7 -10.16 33.98 8.86
N LEU A 8 -8.94 33.61 9.21
CA LEU A 8 -8.34 32.37 8.72
C LEU A 8 -8.44 31.28 9.80
N ALA A 9 -9.50 30.47 9.71
CA ALA A 9 -9.60 29.20 10.41
C ALA A 9 -8.76 28.16 9.64
N VAL A 10 -7.67 27.69 10.23
CA VAL A 10 -6.90 26.56 9.70
C VAL A 10 -7.61 25.27 10.10
N TRP A 11 -8.23 24.60 9.15
CA TRP A 11 -8.74 23.25 9.33
C TRP A 11 -7.66 22.27 8.89
N LEU A 12 -7.04 21.60 9.85
CA LEU A 12 -6.05 20.56 9.57
C LEU A 12 -6.80 19.26 9.26
N SER A 13 -6.99 18.95 7.98
CA SER A 13 -7.45 17.63 7.56
C SER A 13 -6.29 16.63 7.71
N VAL A 14 -6.41 15.68 8.63
CA VAL A 14 -5.55 14.49 8.60
C VAL A 14 -6.19 13.50 7.63
N SER A 15 -5.65 13.41 6.41
CA SER A 15 -5.91 12.25 5.56
C SER A 15 -5.06 11.10 6.07
N ALA A 16 -5.70 10.03 6.53
CA ALA A 16 -5.05 8.72 6.56
C ALA A 16 -4.91 8.25 5.11
N ALA A 17 -3.78 8.53 4.47
CA ALA A 17 -3.36 7.73 3.34
C ALA A 17 -3.14 6.32 3.89
N MET A 18 -3.97 5.35 3.46
CA MET A 18 -3.57 3.96 3.58
C MET A 18 -2.19 3.85 2.94
N ALA A 19 -1.19 3.40 3.70
CA ALA A 19 0.16 3.29 3.19
C ALA A 19 0.13 2.40 1.94
N ALA A 20 0.34 3.02 0.78
CA ALA A 20 0.41 2.29 -0.48
C ALA A 20 1.75 1.58 -0.52
N TRP A 21 1.74 0.32 -0.92
CA TRP A 21 2.95 -0.45 -1.17
C TRP A 21 3.76 0.19 -2.30
N ASN A 22 5.08 0.03 -2.22
CA ASN A 22 6.03 0.40 -3.26
C ASN A 22 6.76 -0.84 -3.75
N THR A 23 7.22 -0.80 -5.00
CA THR A 23 8.08 -1.87 -5.53
C THR A 23 9.35 -1.99 -4.68
N GLY A 24 9.67 -3.22 -4.26
CA GLY A 24 10.78 -3.51 -3.37
C GLY A 24 10.42 -3.56 -1.89
N ASP A 25 9.22 -3.14 -1.49
CA ASP A 25 8.78 -3.24 -0.09
C ASP A 25 8.75 -4.70 0.36
N LYS A 26 9.24 -4.94 1.58
CA LYS A 26 9.14 -6.23 2.26
C LYS A 26 7.80 -6.30 2.99
N LEU A 27 7.13 -7.44 2.85
CA LEU A 27 5.81 -7.69 3.42
C LEU A 27 5.62 -9.18 3.72
N GLU A 28 4.52 -9.51 4.37
CA GLU A 28 4.05 -10.89 4.49
C GLU A 28 2.83 -11.14 3.59
N ILE A 29 2.84 -12.28 2.90
CA ILE A 29 1.81 -12.71 1.95
C ILE A 29 1.02 -13.84 2.57
N LYS A 30 -0.30 -13.69 2.65
CA LYS A 30 -1.20 -14.74 3.12
C LYS A 30 -1.32 -15.85 2.09
N TRP A 31 -1.04 -17.09 2.46
CA TRP A 31 -1.32 -18.28 1.65
C TRP A 31 -1.93 -19.37 2.55
N GLY A 32 -3.16 -19.78 2.23
CA GLY A 32 -3.98 -20.59 3.13
C GLY A 32 -4.22 -19.88 4.48
N SER A 33 -3.88 -20.56 5.57
CA SER A 33 -3.98 -20.06 6.94
C SER A 33 -2.65 -19.53 7.50
N GLN A 34 -1.66 -19.31 6.64
CA GLN A 34 -0.29 -18.95 7.01
C GLN A 34 0.13 -17.65 6.30
N TRP A 35 1.12 -16.98 6.87
CA TRP A 35 1.75 -15.78 6.32
C TRP A 35 3.20 -16.10 5.99
N TYR A 36 3.63 -15.71 4.80
CA TYR A 36 4.98 -16.00 4.29
C TYR A 36 5.68 -14.71 3.90
N PRO A 37 6.98 -14.55 4.19
CA PRO A 37 7.72 -13.36 3.82
C PRO A 37 7.82 -13.23 2.30
N GLY A 38 7.82 -12.00 1.80
CA GLY A 38 7.98 -11.71 0.39
C GLY A 38 8.33 -10.26 0.09
N VAL A 39 8.31 -9.93 -1.19
CA VAL A 39 8.63 -8.61 -1.72
C VAL A 39 7.61 -8.19 -2.77
N VAL A 40 7.29 -6.91 -2.80
CA VAL A 40 6.48 -6.28 -3.85
C VAL A 40 7.30 -6.18 -5.13
N LEU A 41 6.78 -6.76 -6.22
CA LEU A 41 7.36 -6.64 -7.56
C LEU A 41 6.76 -5.48 -8.35
N GLU A 42 5.46 -5.24 -8.20
CA GLU A 42 4.74 -4.19 -8.93
C GLU A 42 3.42 -3.85 -8.21
N VAL A 43 2.97 -2.60 -8.33
CA VAL A 43 1.67 -2.15 -7.81
C VAL A 43 0.84 -1.62 -8.97
N ASN A 44 -0.39 -2.11 -9.09
CA ASN A 44 -1.34 -1.70 -10.13
C ASN A 44 -2.74 -1.53 -9.52
N GLY A 45 -3.02 -0.29 -9.10
CA GLY A 45 -4.28 0.05 -8.46
C GLY A 45 -4.50 -0.75 -7.18
N ALA A 46 -5.55 -1.58 -7.17
CA ALA A 46 -5.93 -2.40 -6.01
C ALA A 46 -5.22 -3.77 -5.96
N LYS A 47 -4.34 -4.07 -6.93
CA LYS A 47 -3.57 -5.32 -6.95
C LYS A 47 -2.09 -5.05 -6.82
N THR A 48 -1.41 -5.96 -6.15
CA THR A 48 0.03 -5.94 -5.95
C THR A 48 0.61 -7.26 -6.42
N LYS A 49 1.60 -7.21 -7.31
CA LYS A 49 2.36 -8.38 -7.72
C LYS A 49 3.43 -8.65 -6.68
N ILE A 50 3.51 -9.89 -6.19
CA ILE A 50 4.45 -10.29 -5.15
C ILE A 50 5.37 -11.42 -5.60
N ARG A 51 6.51 -11.55 -4.91
CA ARG A 51 7.41 -12.72 -4.91
C ARG A 51 7.53 -13.22 -3.48
N TYR A 52 7.31 -14.51 -3.26
CA TYR A 52 7.64 -15.15 -1.99
C TYR A 52 9.15 -15.27 -1.84
N ASP A 53 9.68 -14.95 -0.66
CA ASP A 53 11.11 -15.09 -0.38
C ASP A 53 11.49 -16.59 -0.45
N GLY A 54 12.63 -16.89 -1.10
CA GLY A 54 13.13 -18.26 -1.26
C GLY A 54 12.39 -19.12 -2.31
N HIS A 55 11.42 -18.56 -3.05
CA HIS A 55 10.68 -19.27 -4.08
C HIS A 55 11.00 -18.71 -5.48
N SER A 56 10.79 -19.52 -6.52
CA SER A 56 10.97 -19.13 -7.93
C SER A 56 9.87 -18.17 -8.41
N ASP A 57 10.14 -17.48 -9.53
CA ASP A 57 9.19 -16.57 -10.18
C ASP A 57 7.89 -17.25 -10.65
N SER A 58 7.90 -18.58 -10.79
CA SER A 58 6.71 -19.37 -11.09
C SER A 58 5.61 -19.26 -10.02
N TRP A 59 5.94 -18.76 -8.83
CA TRP A 59 5.00 -18.51 -7.73
C TRP A 59 4.57 -17.04 -7.64
N ASP A 60 5.04 -16.19 -8.55
CA ASP A 60 4.65 -14.78 -8.57
C ASP A 60 3.17 -14.66 -8.91
N GLU A 61 2.45 -13.91 -8.09
CA GLU A 61 1.01 -13.71 -8.25
C GLU A 61 0.60 -12.28 -7.96
N TRP A 62 -0.52 -11.88 -8.55
CA TRP A 62 -1.20 -10.63 -8.26
C TRP A 62 -2.23 -10.86 -7.17
N VAL A 63 -2.10 -10.16 -6.04
CA VAL A 63 -3.00 -10.28 -4.89
C VAL A 63 -3.62 -8.94 -4.51
N THR A 64 -4.75 -8.97 -3.80
CA THR A 64 -5.36 -7.79 -3.17
C THR A 64 -4.69 -7.50 -1.83
N ASP A 65 -4.90 -6.30 -1.29
CA ASP A 65 -4.35 -5.88 0.00
C ASP A 65 -4.76 -6.79 1.16
N GLU A 66 -5.90 -7.49 1.06
CA GLU A 66 -6.39 -8.46 2.04
C GLU A 66 -5.42 -9.62 2.34
N ARG A 67 -4.46 -9.85 1.43
CA ARG A 67 -3.42 -10.88 1.58
C ARG A 67 -2.05 -10.31 1.97
N LEU A 68 -1.95 -9.02 2.27
CA LEU A 68 -0.68 -8.33 2.51
C LEU A 68 -0.68 -7.66 3.89
N ARG A 69 0.45 -7.71 4.59
CA ARG A 69 0.68 -6.96 5.84
C ARG A 69 2.15 -6.61 6.03
#